data_AF-A0A1Y2LGQ2-F1
#
_entry.id   AF-A0A1Y2LGQ2-F1
#
_cell.length_a   1.000
_cell.length_b   1.000
_cell.length_c   1.000
_cell.angle_alpha   90.00
_cell.angle_beta   90.00
_cell.angle_gamma   90.00
#
_symmetry.space_group_name_H-M   'P 1'
#
loop_
_entity.id
_entity.type
_entity.pdbx_description
1 polymer ?
#
loop_
_entity_poly.entity_id
_entity_poly.type
_entity_poly.pdbx_seq_one_letter_code
_entity_poly.pdbx_strand_id
1 'polypeptide(L)'
;MSKKDQDKPSVRLVPRWRYVGWIGTVVLGAWLLMRLEPEEISRPVDEYSYALFNRIFSSVVYEAENTDTIGVVIVDDDALRDMRSSWPVPYGLHARVLDGIFYEQPLAVFLDFTLRDRRGPPGPDVGAENAGNYPQNYVLDQSLNRLMLVLKKYHESGIPVFITAAELKSWEQNEVLEELAAYVTPVAGWGDAKSQSDVRGISYSLYPDKPNQNDSHNADQSYLKSAALTLYEDLCLRKAKLQASEKGSKNVVKNWNCDGVISYDGKEKLYGITDAWREYSRDRLMSLIWPEKQSAYDGWTSGVLNADLQDEDKDQNLGHPYRCPAANQSDISSWQQVIRNIGYVLGVGERPEVRCVPFDTISSAHVLFEAPKPATFDDDQDSGTFSGRTWRSEFAGRVVMYGFNLQGFQDVIQPPTIDAGVAGVYLHAMALENLLTNGWGYLSDQAIVRWPVFGKFGLDIDSIEIVTLILVFGFRLTVMWIMRKYWPSPMTKSRTIKFFGLGSFWRHKFNAAKNVIWNIPENLGKAKYRKPLWRTLFVLFLLLLDAVIVCGIVVSSAFWLEYSYLALAPANWLGILGLAFVTYPVFVASLFRGSEHEEGDEKAS
;
A
#
# COMPACT_ATOMS: atom_id res chain seq x y z
N MET A 1 -11.29 55.71 59.92
CA MET A 1 -11.00 56.03 58.52
C MET A 1 -9.58 55.58 58.21
N SER A 2 -9.24 54.76 57.22
CA SER A 2 -10.00 53.93 56.28
C SER A 2 -8.98 52.88 55.78
N LYS A 3 -9.13 51.61 56.21
CA LYS A 3 -8.48 50.45 55.60
C LYS A 3 -9.18 50.21 54.26
N LYS A 4 -8.63 50.74 53.17
CA LYS A 4 -9.17 50.45 51.83
C LYS A 4 -8.08 50.62 50.79
N ASP A 5 -7.07 49.75 50.82
CA ASP A 5 -6.14 49.60 49.67
C ASP A 5 -5.36 48.27 49.64
N GLN A 6 -5.83 47.23 50.34
CA GLN A 6 -5.25 45.88 50.20
C GLN A 6 -6.39 44.88 50.00
N ASP A 7 -6.82 44.75 48.75
CA ASP A 7 -7.21 43.47 48.15
C ASP A 7 -7.72 43.72 46.72
N LYS A 8 -6.77 43.83 45.78
CA LYS A 8 -7.05 43.43 44.40
C LYS A 8 -6.72 41.94 44.33
N PRO A 9 -7.69 41.03 44.20
CA PRO A 9 -7.38 39.63 43.97
C PRO A 9 -6.65 39.53 42.63
N SER A 10 -5.35 39.22 42.68
CA SER A 10 -4.59 38.87 41.49
C SER A 10 -5.21 37.60 40.91
N VAL A 11 -5.97 37.74 39.84
CA VAL A 11 -6.47 36.62 39.06
C VAL A 11 -5.25 35.87 38.53
N ARG A 12 -4.87 34.77 39.18
CA ARG A 12 -3.79 33.90 38.68
C ARG A 12 -4.28 33.24 37.39
N LEU A 13 -3.91 33.88 36.28
CA LEU A 13 -4.26 33.60 34.88
C LEU A 13 -3.47 32.43 34.26
N VAL A 14 -2.90 31.56 35.09
CA VAL A 14 -2.15 30.37 34.63
C VAL A 14 -3.11 29.18 34.64
N PRO A 15 -3.13 28.32 33.60
CA PRO A 15 -3.84 27.05 33.68
C PRO A 15 -3.43 26.36 34.99
N ARG A 16 -4.39 26.16 35.91
CA ARG A 16 -4.14 25.51 37.21
C ARG A 16 -3.23 24.30 36.96
N TRP A 17 -2.08 24.19 37.64
CA TRP A 17 -1.07 23.12 37.43
C TRP A 17 -1.67 21.72 37.34
N ARG A 18 -2.85 21.50 37.91
CA ARG A 18 -3.69 20.30 37.74
C ARG A 18 -4.03 19.93 36.29
N TYR A 19 -4.28 20.89 35.39
CA TYR A 19 -4.61 20.61 33.99
C TYR A 19 -3.38 20.32 33.15
N VAL A 20 -2.31 21.09 33.36
CA VAL A 20 -1.00 20.82 32.74
C VAL A 20 -0.47 19.47 33.23
N GLY A 21 -0.61 19.19 34.52
CA GLY A 21 -0.29 17.90 35.12
C GLY A 21 -1.15 16.76 34.57
N TRP A 22 -2.46 16.97 34.40
CA TRP A 22 -3.36 15.96 33.82
C TRP A 22 -3.02 15.64 32.37
N ILE A 23 -2.75 16.65 31.53
CA ILE A 23 -2.32 16.42 30.15
C ILE A 23 -0.93 15.81 30.11
N GLY A 24 -0.02 16.24 30.99
CA GLY A 24 1.25 15.56 31.19
C GLY A 24 1.05 14.09 31.55
N THR A 25 0.06 13.74 32.39
CA THR A 25 -0.26 12.34 32.72
C THR A 25 -0.89 11.60 31.55
N VAL A 26 -1.70 12.27 30.73
CA VAL A 26 -2.31 11.69 29.52
C VAL A 26 -1.27 11.45 28.44
N VAL A 27 -0.39 12.42 28.18
CA VAL A 27 0.70 12.31 27.20
C VAL A 27 1.71 11.27 27.67
N LEU A 28 2.09 11.29 28.94
CA LEU A 28 2.99 10.29 29.52
C LEU A 28 2.34 8.91 29.60
N GLY A 29 1.01 8.87 29.81
CA GLY A 29 0.21 7.66 29.76
C GLY A 29 0.08 7.11 28.35
N ALA A 30 -0.13 7.94 27.33
CA ALA A 30 -0.14 7.56 25.92
C ALA A 30 1.25 7.07 25.49
N TRP A 31 2.30 7.80 25.86
CA TRP A 31 3.68 7.38 25.63
C TRP A 31 3.99 6.03 26.29
N LEU A 32 3.52 5.82 27.53
CA LEU A 32 3.68 4.54 28.21
C LEU A 32 2.85 3.43 27.56
N LEU A 33 1.62 3.72 27.12
CA LEU A 33 0.77 2.79 26.38
C LEU A 33 1.46 2.37 25.09
N MET A 34 1.91 3.29 24.26
CA MET A 34 2.67 3.00 23.03
C MET A 34 3.92 2.15 23.30
N ARG A 35 4.63 2.40 24.41
CA ARG A 35 5.84 1.63 24.80
C ARG A 35 5.51 0.21 25.30
N LEU A 36 4.33 0.02 25.88
CA LEU A 36 3.87 -1.24 26.48
C LEU A 36 2.84 -1.97 25.61
N GLU A 37 2.47 -1.39 24.48
CA GLU A 37 1.39 -1.88 23.63
C GLU A 37 1.81 -3.21 23.01
N PRO A 38 0.97 -4.25 23.12
CA PRO A 38 1.22 -5.50 22.41
C PRO A 38 1.15 -5.23 20.91
N GLU A 39 2.17 -5.67 20.16
CA GLU A 39 2.22 -5.57 18.70
C GLU A 39 0.98 -6.20 18.03
N GLU A 40 0.30 -7.13 18.72
CA GLU A 40 -0.90 -7.79 18.26
C GLU A 40 -2.14 -6.87 18.18
N ILE A 41 -2.12 -5.71 18.86
CA ILE A 41 -3.24 -4.75 18.84
C ILE A 41 -2.94 -3.56 17.92
N SER A 42 -1.72 -3.02 17.96
CA SER A 42 -1.36 -1.85 17.15
C SER A 42 -1.32 -2.18 15.65
N ARG A 43 -0.66 -3.29 15.26
CA ARG A 43 -0.51 -3.64 13.84
C ARG A 43 -1.84 -3.75 13.08
N PRO A 44 -2.88 -4.47 13.57
CA PRO A 44 -4.16 -4.51 12.88
C PRO A 44 -4.84 -3.15 12.74
N VAL A 45 -4.66 -2.26 13.73
CA VAL A 45 -5.21 -0.90 13.69
C VAL A 45 -4.48 -0.06 12.65
N ASP A 46 -3.16 -0.15 12.59
CA ASP A 46 -2.33 0.58 11.61
C ASP A 46 -2.61 0.11 10.18
N GLU A 47 -2.69 -1.20 9.98
CA GLU A 47 -3.02 -1.81 8.69
C GLU A 47 -4.42 -1.41 8.23
N TYR A 48 -5.40 -1.42 9.14
CA TYR A 48 -6.75 -0.96 8.82
C TYR A 48 -6.79 0.53 8.52
N SER A 49 -6.07 1.35 9.29
CA SER A 49 -5.97 2.80 9.10
C SER A 49 -5.34 3.13 7.75
N TYR A 50 -4.27 2.45 7.39
CA TYR A 50 -3.60 2.61 6.10
C TYR A 50 -4.50 2.16 4.94
N ALA A 51 -5.17 1.00 5.09
CA ALA A 51 -6.14 0.55 4.10
C ALA A 51 -7.28 1.54 3.93
N LEU A 52 -7.83 2.09 5.03
CA LEU A 52 -8.88 3.09 4.99
C LEU A 52 -8.40 4.40 4.38
N PHE A 53 -7.17 4.85 4.70
CA PHE A 53 -6.57 6.04 4.09
C PHE A 53 -6.50 5.88 2.58
N ASN A 54 -5.97 4.75 2.10
CA ASN A 54 -5.88 4.46 0.68
C ASN A 54 -7.27 4.37 0.04
N ARG A 55 -8.24 3.72 0.67
CA ARG A 55 -9.63 3.66 0.17
C ARG A 55 -10.25 5.04 -0.02
N ILE A 56 -9.89 6.02 0.79
CA ILE A 56 -10.44 7.36 0.73
C ILE A 56 -9.65 8.26 -0.24
N PHE A 57 -8.32 8.19 -0.19
CA PHE A 57 -7.43 9.21 -0.77
C PHE A 57 -6.56 8.73 -1.93
N SER A 58 -6.60 7.45 -2.33
CA SER A 58 -5.69 6.92 -3.38
C SER A 58 -5.67 7.74 -4.68
N SER A 59 -6.82 8.23 -5.15
CA SER A 59 -6.96 9.07 -6.35
C SER A 59 -6.22 10.40 -6.33
N VAL A 60 -5.87 10.92 -5.15
CA VAL A 60 -5.15 12.20 -5.00
C VAL A 60 -3.69 11.96 -4.61
N VAL A 61 -3.44 10.85 -3.96
CA VAL A 61 -2.18 10.53 -3.28
C VAL A 61 -1.24 9.82 -4.25
N TYR A 62 -1.74 8.91 -5.10
CA TYR A 62 -0.89 8.05 -5.92
C TYR A 62 -1.43 7.88 -7.34
N GLU A 63 -0.87 8.64 -8.29
CA GLU A 63 -1.28 8.60 -9.71
C GLU A 63 -0.66 7.42 -10.49
N ALA A 64 0.39 6.80 -9.93
CA ALA A 64 1.11 5.67 -10.50
C ALA A 64 1.55 5.91 -11.96
N GLU A 65 2.45 6.88 -12.13
CA GLU A 65 2.85 7.40 -13.45
C GLU A 65 3.43 6.31 -14.37
N ASN A 66 4.09 5.30 -13.80
CA ASN A 66 4.85 4.29 -14.54
C ASN A 66 4.09 2.96 -14.75
N THR A 67 2.77 2.89 -14.53
CA THR A 67 1.99 1.65 -14.76
C THR A 67 2.03 1.17 -16.21
N ASP A 68 2.23 2.08 -17.16
CA ASP A 68 2.40 1.80 -18.59
C ASP A 68 3.73 1.10 -18.93
N THR A 69 4.66 1.03 -17.96
CA THR A 69 5.94 0.33 -18.12
C THR A 69 5.81 -1.15 -17.80
N ILE A 70 4.72 -1.56 -17.17
CA ILE A 70 4.53 -2.91 -16.66
C ILE A 70 3.32 -3.52 -17.38
N GLY A 71 3.51 -4.71 -17.95
CA GLY A 71 2.45 -5.55 -18.47
C GLY A 71 2.37 -6.84 -17.66
N VAL A 72 1.17 -7.38 -17.48
CA VAL A 72 0.96 -8.61 -16.71
C VAL A 72 0.33 -9.68 -17.58
N VAL A 73 0.90 -10.88 -17.56
CA VAL A 73 0.34 -12.07 -18.21
C VAL A 73 -0.10 -13.04 -17.12
N ILE A 74 -1.37 -13.44 -17.14
CA ILE A 74 -1.95 -14.31 -16.10
C ILE A 74 -2.31 -15.68 -16.67
N VAL A 75 -1.98 -16.74 -15.92
CA VAL A 75 -2.59 -18.06 -16.05
C VAL A 75 -3.68 -18.24 -15.00
N ASP A 76 -4.94 -18.26 -15.41
CA ASP A 76 -6.08 -18.58 -14.55
C ASP A 76 -6.80 -19.86 -15.02
N ASP A 77 -7.87 -20.23 -14.32
CA ASP A 77 -8.65 -21.44 -14.62
C ASP A 77 -9.24 -21.40 -16.04
N ASP A 78 -9.70 -20.23 -16.49
CA ASP A 78 -10.22 -20.02 -17.84
C ASP A 78 -9.11 -20.15 -18.88
N ALA A 79 -7.93 -19.56 -18.66
CA ALA A 79 -6.78 -19.70 -19.54
C ALA A 79 -6.31 -21.16 -19.64
N LEU A 80 -6.29 -21.90 -18.53
CA LEU A 80 -5.96 -23.33 -18.55
C LEU A 80 -6.98 -24.12 -19.37
N ARG A 81 -8.28 -23.83 -19.20
CA ARG A 81 -9.35 -24.45 -20.00
C ARG A 81 -9.18 -24.15 -21.48
N ASP A 82 -8.93 -22.90 -21.84
CA ASP A 82 -8.79 -22.44 -23.22
C ASP A 82 -7.55 -23.04 -23.89
N MET A 83 -6.42 -23.10 -23.17
CA MET A 83 -5.21 -23.78 -23.61
C MET A 83 -5.32 -25.32 -23.62
N ARG A 84 -6.44 -25.87 -23.14
CA ARG A 84 -6.69 -27.31 -22.93
C ARG A 84 -5.57 -27.97 -22.11
N SER A 85 -5.17 -27.30 -21.02
CA SER A 85 -4.07 -27.70 -20.14
C SER A 85 -4.56 -27.87 -18.70
N SER A 86 -3.73 -28.48 -17.86
CA SER A 86 -3.93 -28.59 -16.42
C SER A 86 -2.81 -27.90 -15.64
N TRP A 87 -3.00 -27.78 -14.32
CA TRP A 87 -1.95 -27.40 -13.39
C TRP A 87 -1.17 -28.64 -12.91
N PRO A 88 0.15 -28.53 -12.65
CA PRO A 88 1.00 -27.39 -12.95
C PRO A 88 1.24 -27.27 -14.45
N VAL A 89 1.31 -26.02 -14.94
CA VAL A 89 1.48 -25.72 -16.38
C VAL A 89 2.71 -26.46 -16.93
N PRO A 90 2.59 -27.19 -18.06
CA PRO A 90 3.75 -27.85 -18.68
C PRO A 90 4.83 -26.85 -19.11
N TYR A 91 6.12 -27.20 -18.99
CA TYR A 91 7.24 -26.33 -19.36
C TYR A 91 7.15 -25.87 -20.82
N GLY A 92 6.73 -26.75 -21.72
CA GLY A 92 6.55 -26.45 -23.13
C GLY A 92 5.38 -25.51 -23.41
N LEU A 93 4.41 -25.43 -22.50
CA LEU A 93 3.36 -24.42 -22.55
C LEU A 93 3.89 -23.07 -22.05
N HIS A 94 4.63 -23.02 -20.94
CA HIS A 94 5.38 -21.82 -20.55
C HIS A 94 6.28 -21.33 -21.68
N ALA A 95 7.02 -22.23 -22.34
CA ALA A 95 7.89 -21.91 -23.46
C ALA A 95 7.14 -21.25 -24.62
N ARG A 96 5.94 -21.73 -24.95
CA ARG A 96 5.12 -21.13 -26.02
C ARG A 96 4.58 -19.76 -25.64
N VAL A 97 4.14 -19.57 -24.40
CA VAL A 97 3.70 -18.26 -23.90
C VAL A 97 4.87 -17.27 -23.92
N LEU A 98 6.03 -17.67 -23.42
CA LEU A 98 7.26 -16.87 -23.46
C LEU A 98 7.71 -16.56 -24.90
N ASP A 99 7.60 -17.51 -25.82
CA ASP A 99 7.93 -17.27 -27.22
C ASP A 99 6.97 -16.25 -27.85
N GLY A 100 5.70 -16.28 -27.48
CA GLY A 100 4.71 -15.24 -27.83
C GLY A 100 5.08 -13.86 -27.30
N ILE A 101 5.44 -13.77 -26.02
CA ILE A 101 5.91 -12.53 -25.38
C ILE A 101 7.19 -12.01 -26.06
N PHE A 102 8.08 -12.90 -26.51
CA PHE A 102 9.37 -12.53 -27.10
C PHE A 102 9.22 -11.67 -28.35
N TYR A 103 8.20 -11.94 -29.18
CA TYR A 103 7.96 -11.21 -30.41
C TYR A 103 7.68 -9.72 -30.17
N GLU A 104 7.15 -9.37 -29.00
CA GLU A 104 6.86 -7.99 -28.62
C GLU A 104 8.09 -7.24 -28.11
N GLN A 105 9.26 -7.88 -28.04
CA GLN A 105 10.51 -7.27 -27.59
C GLN A 105 10.37 -6.56 -26.22
N PRO A 106 10.02 -7.31 -25.16
CA PRO A 106 9.88 -6.74 -23.83
C PRO A 106 11.24 -6.24 -23.31
N LEU A 107 11.22 -5.29 -22.38
CA LEU A 107 12.41 -4.81 -21.68
C LEU A 107 13.03 -5.89 -20.79
N ALA A 108 12.17 -6.67 -20.14
CA ALA A 108 12.48 -7.76 -19.23
C ALA A 108 11.26 -8.65 -19.05
N VAL A 109 11.47 -9.91 -18.67
CA VAL A 109 10.40 -10.83 -18.28
C VAL A 109 10.65 -11.30 -16.85
N PHE A 110 9.63 -11.26 -16.00
CA PHE A 110 9.66 -11.85 -14.67
C PHE A 110 8.66 -13.01 -14.60
N LEU A 111 9.12 -14.19 -14.19
CA LEU A 111 8.31 -15.38 -14.00
C LEU A 111 8.04 -15.60 -12.52
N ASP A 112 6.79 -15.39 -12.13
CA ASP A 112 6.32 -15.68 -10.79
C ASP A 112 5.87 -17.15 -10.66
N PHE A 113 6.81 -18.05 -10.98
CA PHE A 113 6.62 -19.49 -10.91
C PHE A 113 7.83 -20.12 -10.23
N THR A 114 7.57 -20.93 -9.21
CA THR A 114 8.58 -21.76 -8.57
C THR A 114 8.72 -23.05 -9.39
N LEU A 115 9.52 -23.01 -10.46
CA LEU A 115 9.83 -24.19 -11.28
C LEU A 115 10.76 -25.14 -10.51
N ARG A 116 10.24 -25.83 -9.49
CA ARG A 116 11.02 -26.60 -8.52
C ARG A 116 11.52 -27.93 -9.07
N ASP A 117 10.57 -28.85 -9.29
CA ASP A 117 10.90 -30.25 -9.52
C ASP A 117 10.99 -30.56 -11.00
N ARG A 118 12.00 -31.32 -11.41
CA ARG A 118 12.00 -31.92 -12.74
C ARG A 118 10.82 -32.90 -12.87
N ARG A 119 9.96 -32.64 -13.86
CA ARG A 119 8.74 -33.42 -14.12
C ARG A 119 8.94 -34.53 -15.18
N GLY A 120 10.15 -35.01 -15.37
CA GLY A 120 10.47 -36.04 -16.35
C GLY A 120 11.77 -36.74 -15.98
N PRO A 121 12.02 -37.95 -16.49
CA PRO A 121 13.30 -38.59 -16.28
C PRO A 121 14.42 -37.69 -16.81
N PRO A 122 15.62 -37.73 -16.20
CA PRO A 122 16.75 -37.00 -16.72
C PRO A 122 17.10 -37.44 -18.14
N GLY A 123 17.76 -36.55 -18.89
CA GLY A 123 18.31 -36.91 -20.19
C GLY A 123 19.33 -38.05 -20.07
N PRO A 124 19.65 -38.75 -21.17
CA PRO A 124 20.55 -39.91 -21.18
C PRO A 124 21.97 -39.62 -20.66
N ASP A 125 22.35 -38.34 -20.54
CA ASP A 125 23.66 -37.86 -20.11
C ASP A 125 23.79 -37.71 -18.59
N VAL A 126 22.69 -37.82 -17.82
CA VAL A 126 22.73 -37.77 -16.36
C VAL A 126 23.04 -39.18 -15.84
N GLY A 127 24.19 -39.34 -15.19
CA GLY A 127 24.69 -40.62 -14.70
C GLY A 127 23.65 -41.41 -13.89
N ALA A 128 23.66 -42.73 -14.05
CA ALA A 128 22.74 -43.67 -13.38
C ALA A 128 22.77 -43.58 -11.84
N GLU A 129 23.77 -42.93 -11.27
CA GLU A 129 23.93 -42.65 -9.84
C GLU A 129 22.88 -41.68 -9.27
N ASN A 130 22.30 -40.79 -10.09
CA ASN A 130 21.28 -39.83 -9.65
C ASN A 130 19.83 -40.29 -9.92
N ALA A 131 19.65 -41.44 -10.58
CA ALA A 131 18.32 -41.94 -10.96
C ALA A 131 17.43 -42.38 -9.77
N GLY A 132 18.04 -42.66 -8.60
CA GLY A 132 17.33 -43.09 -7.39
C GLY A 132 16.60 -41.96 -6.64
N ASN A 133 16.90 -40.70 -6.95
CA ASN A 133 16.40 -39.53 -6.20
C ASN A 133 15.18 -38.85 -6.87
N TYR A 134 14.68 -39.36 -7.99
CA TYR A 134 13.49 -38.80 -8.62
C TYR A 134 12.23 -39.22 -7.85
N PRO A 135 11.27 -38.29 -7.65
CA PRO A 135 9.96 -38.69 -7.17
C PRO A 135 9.43 -39.80 -8.09
N GLN A 136 8.89 -40.87 -7.54
CA GLN A 136 8.33 -41.97 -8.34
C GLN A 136 6.95 -41.61 -8.91
N ASN A 137 6.28 -40.65 -8.28
CA ASN A 137 4.95 -40.17 -8.62
C ASN A 137 5.01 -38.67 -8.94
N TYR A 138 5.22 -38.32 -10.20
CA TYR A 138 5.20 -36.94 -10.69
C TYR A 138 4.28 -36.82 -11.91
N VAL A 139 3.84 -35.59 -12.19
CA VAL A 139 3.16 -35.25 -13.45
C VAL A 139 4.20 -35.30 -14.56
N LEU A 140 4.10 -36.27 -15.47
CA LEU A 140 5.08 -36.44 -16.56
C LEU A 140 5.01 -35.27 -17.56
N ASP A 141 6.13 -34.60 -17.73
CA ASP A 141 6.40 -33.51 -18.65
C ASP A 141 7.87 -33.56 -19.12
N GLN A 142 8.05 -33.88 -20.39
CA GLN A 142 9.37 -33.99 -21.04
C GLN A 142 9.77 -32.72 -21.82
N SER A 143 9.00 -31.64 -21.67
CA SER A 143 9.15 -30.44 -22.50
C SER A 143 10.07 -29.36 -21.92
N LEU A 144 10.84 -29.68 -20.86
CA LEU A 144 11.81 -28.77 -20.24
C LEU A 144 12.83 -28.22 -21.25
N ASN A 145 13.32 -29.07 -22.15
CA ASN A 145 14.27 -28.65 -23.20
C ASN A 145 13.70 -27.53 -24.08
N ARG A 146 12.39 -27.50 -24.32
CA ARG A 146 11.74 -26.44 -25.10
C ARG A 146 11.77 -25.11 -24.35
N LEU A 147 11.55 -25.14 -23.03
CA LEU A 147 11.66 -23.96 -22.18
C LEU A 147 13.10 -23.43 -22.16
N MET A 148 14.08 -24.32 -21.99
CA MET A 148 15.51 -23.94 -22.04
C MET A 148 15.88 -23.27 -23.36
N LEU A 149 15.42 -23.80 -24.51
CA LEU A 149 15.68 -23.19 -25.82
C LEU A 149 15.11 -21.77 -25.94
N VAL A 150 13.89 -21.55 -25.43
CA VAL A 150 13.28 -20.21 -25.43
C VAL A 150 14.04 -19.28 -24.49
N LEU A 151 14.38 -19.70 -23.28
CA LEU A 151 15.15 -18.88 -22.34
C LEU A 151 16.55 -18.55 -22.86
N LYS A 152 17.20 -19.51 -23.55
CA LYS A 152 18.45 -19.27 -24.28
C LYS A 152 18.28 -18.21 -25.37
N LYS A 153 17.19 -18.27 -26.15
CA LYS A 153 16.84 -17.25 -27.15
C LYS A 153 16.67 -15.85 -26.52
N TYR A 154 16.04 -15.75 -25.36
CA TYR A 154 15.94 -14.50 -24.59
C TYR A 154 17.33 -13.98 -24.19
N HIS A 155 18.15 -14.85 -23.59
CA HIS A 155 19.50 -14.52 -23.15
C HIS A 155 20.40 -14.04 -24.30
N GLU A 156 20.42 -14.76 -25.43
CA GLU A 156 21.18 -14.40 -26.63
C GLU A 156 20.70 -13.08 -27.26
N SER A 157 19.43 -12.75 -27.10
CA SER A 157 18.84 -11.48 -27.58
C SER A 157 19.03 -10.32 -26.60
N GLY A 158 19.65 -10.55 -25.43
CA GLY A 158 19.89 -9.52 -24.41
C GLY A 158 18.65 -9.12 -23.59
N ILE A 159 17.57 -9.88 -23.69
CA ILE A 159 16.34 -9.67 -22.91
C ILE A 159 16.46 -10.48 -21.62
N PRO A 160 16.52 -9.83 -20.44
CA PRO A 160 16.74 -10.51 -19.17
C PRO A 160 15.47 -11.20 -18.73
N VAL A 161 15.63 -12.40 -18.20
CA VAL A 161 14.55 -13.18 -17.62
C VAL A 161 14.84 -13.40 -16.15
N PHE A 162 13.93 -12.96 -15.29
CA PHE A 162 13.99 -13.12 -13.84
C PHE A 162 13.02 -14.22 -13.43
N ILE A 163 13.43 -15.08 -12.50
CA ILE A 163 12.59 -16.19 -12.03
C ILE A 163 12.63 -16.28 -10.52
N THR A 164 11.47 -16.55 -9.93
CA THR A 164 11.35 -16.79 -8.49
C THR A 164 12.15 -18.03 -8.07
N ALA A 165 13.17 -17.83 -7.24
CA ALA A 165 13.88 -18.90 -6.56
C ALA A 165 13.02 -19.42 -5.40
N ALA A 166 12.70 -20.71 -5.43
CA ALA A 166 11.98 -21.39 -4.36
C ALA A 166 12.90 -21.74 -3.19
N GLU A 167 12.34 -22.28 -2.10
CA GLU A 167 13.07 -22.78 -0.93
C GLU A 167 14.05 -23.88 -1.34
N LEU A 168 15.27 -23.47 -1.66
CA LEU A 168 16.46 -24.31 -1.74
C LEU A 168 16.86 -24.68 -0.31
N LYS A 169 16.04 -25.50 0.36
CA LYS A 169 16.50 -26.28 1.49
C LYS A 169 17.42 -27.36 0.93
N SER A 170 18.72 -27.20 1.19
CA SER A 170 19.71 -28.28 1.16
C SER A 170 19.73 -29.21 -0.08
N TRP A 171 20.52 -28.85 -1.10
CA TRP A 171 21.41 -29.76 -1.84
C TRP A 171 20.93 -31.21 -2.09
N GLU A 172 19.84 -31.44 -2.85
CA GLU A 172 19.57 -32.74 -3.47
C GLU A 172 18.98 -32.60 -4.91
N GLN A 173 19.86 -32.21 -5.84
CA GLN A 173 20.06 -32.84 -7.17
C GLN A 173 18.91 -32.97 -8.20
N ASN A 174 17.74 -32.33 -8.05
CA ASN A 174 16.64 -32.45 -9.05
C ASN A 174 16.08 -31.11 -9.56
N GLU A 175 16.89 -30.05 -9.51
CA GLU A 175 16.39 -28.69 -9.68
C GLU A 175 16.39 -28.22 -11.13
N VAL A 176 15.20 -27.93 -11.64
CA VAL A 176 15.03 -27.24 -12.92
C VAL A 176 15.77 -25.90 -12.91
N LEU A 177 15.82 -25.21 -11.77
CA LEU A 177 16.48 -23.91 -11.66
C LEU A 177 17.99 -23.97 -11.95
N GLU A 178 18.69 -25.04 -11.57
CA GLU A 178 20.11 -25.25 -11.90
C GLU A 178 20.31 -25.34 -13.42
N GLU A 179 19.44 -26.06 -14.12
CA GLU A 179 19.45 -26.19 -15.58
C GLU A 179 19.10 -24.87 -16.28
N LEU A 180 18.29 -24.02 -15.65
CA LEU A 180 17.88 -22.72 -16.20
C LEU A 180 18.86 -21.58 -15.85
N ALA A 181 19.69 -21.72 -14.81
CA ALA A 181 20.48 -20.64 -14.20
C ALA A 181 21.44 -19.94 -15.18
N ALA A 182 21.88 -20.61 -16.25
CA ALA A 182 22.70 -19.99 -17.28
C ALA A 182 21.95 -18.92 -18.11
N TYR A 183 20.62 -18.96 -18.12
CA TYR A 183 19.77 -18.12 -18.98
C TYR A 183 18.88 -17.15 -18.20
N VAL A 184 18.72 -17.35 -16.89
CA VAL A 184 17.80 -16.58 -16.03
C VAL A 184 18.51 -16.05 -14.79
N THR A 185 17.99 -14.96 -14.23
CA THR A 185 18.45 -14.42 -12.94
C THR A 185 17.47 -14.82 -11.84
N PRO A 186 17.90 -15.61 -10.83
CA PRO A 186 17.05 -15.95 -9.71
C PRO A 186 16.80 -14.73 -8.82
N VAL A 187 15.56 -14.57 -8.35
CA VAL A 187 15.13 -13.54 -7.40
C VAL A 187 14.46 -14.19 -6.19
N ALA A 188 14.40 -13.49 -5.07
CA ALA A 188 13.80 -14.05 -3.86
C ALA A 188 12.29 -14.35 -4.05
N GLY A 189 11.86 -15.53 -3.61
CA GLY A 189 10.47 -15.97 -3.69
C GLY A 189 9.59 -15.70 -2.47
N TRP A 190 8.28 -15.76 -2.72
CA TRP A 190 7.23 -15.38 -1.76
C TRP A 190 7.13 -16.29 -0.54
N GLY A 191 7.32 -17.61 -0.71
CA GLY A 191 7.19 -18.62 0.36
C GLY A 191 8.43 -18.83 1.25
N ASP A 192 9.52 -18.11 0.98
CA ASP A 192 10.84 -18.39 1.54
C ASP A 192 11.23 -17.50 2.72
N ALA A 193 10.44 -16.48 3.02
CA ALA A 193 10.68 -15.57 4.11
C ALA A 193 9.66 -15.77 5.23
N LYS A 194 9.96 -15.31 6.45
CA LYS A 194 8.87 -14.90 7.36
C LYS A 194 8.15 -13.74 6.67
N SER A 195 7.33 -14.02 5.65
CA SER A 195 6.99 -13.08 4.59
C SER A 195 6.46 -11.79 5.18
N GLN A 196 7.32 -10.79 5.27
CA GLN A 196 6.94 -9.43 5.66
C GLN A 196 6.12 -8.77 4.55
N SER A 197 5.97 -9.42 3.39
CA SER A 197 4.96 -9.11 2.40
C SER A 197 3.61 -9.71 2.80
N ASP A 198 2.69 -8.83 3.16
CA ASP A 198 1.37 -9.16 3.69
C ASP A 198 0.47 -9.77 2.60
N VAL A 199 -0.28 -10.82 2.95
CA VAL A 199 -1.36 -11.36 2.08
C VAL A 199 -2.41 -10.29 1.77
N ARG A 200 -2.54 -9.27 2.60
CA ARG A 200 -3.37 -8.08 2.32
C ARG A 200 -2.70 -7.11 1.34
N GLY A 201 -1.56 -7.44 0.76
CA GLY A 201 -0.86 -6.58 -0.21
C GLY A 201 -0.55 -5.19 0.32
N ILE A 202 -0.29 -5.07 1.62
CA ILE A 202 -0.02 -3.79 2.30
C ILE A 202 1.47 -3.48 2.29
N SER A 203 2.32 -4.50 2.46
CA SER A 203 3.76 -4.37 2.60
C SER A 203 4.52 -5.23 1.60
N TYR A 204 5.76 -4.84 1.29
CA TYR A 204 6.67 -5.55 0.42
C TYR A 204 8.12 -5.41 0.91
N SER A 205 8.81 -6.54 1.09
CA SER A 205 10.22 -6.53 1.49
C SER A 205 11.13 -6.53 0.26
N LEU A 206 12.11 -5.63 0.26
CA LEU A 206 13.12 -5.53 -0.79
C LEU A 206 14.26 -6.54 -0.58
N TYR A 207 14.46 -6.96 0.66
CA TYR A 207 15.41 -7.98 1.10
C TYR A 207 14.69 -8.97 2.05
N PRO A 208 13.90 -9.90 1.51
CA PRO A 208 13.08 -10.80 2.33
C PRO A 208 13.95 -11.79 3.16
N ASP A 209 13.70 -11.85 4.47
CA ASP A 209 14.43 -12.70 5.43
C ASP A 209 13.87 -14.12 5.56
N LYS A 210 14.70 -15.16 5.46
CA LYS A 210 14.27 -16.57 5.64
C LYS A 210 13.88 -16.90 7.10
N PRO A 211 12.83 -17.73 7.34
CA PRO A 211 12.61 -18.34 8.64
C PRO A 211 13.75 -19.32 8.96
N ASN A 212 14.23 -19.31 10.21
CA ASN A 212 15.31 -20.17 10.74
C ASN A 212 16.73 -19.90 10.20
N GLN A 213 17.25 -18.68 10.42
CA GLN A 213 18.68 -18.34 10.23
C GLN A 213 19.69 -19.22 11.01
N ASN A 214 19.24 -20.07 11.95
CA ASN A 214 20.12 -20.94 12.73
C ASN A 214 20.64 -22.16 11.94
N ASP A 215 20.08 -22.48 10.78
CA ASP A 215 20.57 -23.57 9.94
C ASP A 215 21.70 -23.06 9.02
N SER A 216 22.94 -23.28 9.49
CA SER A 216 24.20 -22.88 8.81
C SER A 216 24.37 -23.39 7.37
N HIS A 217 23.52 -24.30 6.89
CA HIS A 217 23.59 -24.89 5.55
C HIS A 217 22.90 -24.08 4.44
N ASN A 218 22.11 -23.05 4.79
CA ASN A 218 21.31 -22.27 3.82
C ASN A 218 21.69 -20.77 3.76
N ALA A 219 22.89 -20.40 4.24
CA ALA A 219 23.33 -19.01 4.36
C ALA A 219 23.43 -18.24 3.03
N ASP A 220 23.65 -18.94 1.90
CA ASP A 220 23.94 -18.32 0.60
C ASP A 220 22.74 -17.63 -0.08
N GLN A 221 21.50 -17.90 0.34
CA GLN A 221 20.29 -17.28 -0.23
C GLN A 221 19.73 -16.10 0.55
N SER A 222 20.29 -15.81 1.74
CA SER A 222 19.96 -14.61 2.53
C SER A 222 20.28 -13.28 1.81
N TYR A 223 20.88 -13.36 0.62
CA TYR A 223 21.32 -12.23 -0.19
C TYR A 223 20.48 -11.97 -1.44
N LEU A 224 19.49 -12.83 -1.77
CA LEU A 224 18.68 -12.62 -2.96
C LEU A 224 17.78 -11.38 -2.77
N LYS A 225 17.86 -10.46 -3.73
CA LYS A 225 17.00 -9.29 -3.82
C LYS A 225 15.60 -9.74 -4.22
N SER A 226 14.59 -8.96 -3.82
CA SER A 226 13.24 -9.17 -4.30
C SER A 226 13.13 -8.98 -5.82
N ALA A 227 12.08 -9.53 -6.43
CA ALA A 227 11.85 -9.41 -7.87
C ALA A 227 11.79 -7.94 -8.33
N ALA A 228 11.02 -7.11 -7.63
CA ALA A 228 10.87 -5.70 -7.97
C ALA A 228 12.19 -4.93 -7.86
N LEU A 229 13.00 -5.21 -6.82
CA LEU A 229 14.29 -4.55 -6.65
C LEU A 229 15.28 -4.91 -7.77
N THR A 230 15.32 -6.19 -8.13
CA THR A 230 16.24 -6.69 -9.16
C THR A 230 15.88 -6.12 -10.54
N LEU A 231 14.58 -6.07 -10.85
CA LEU A 231 14.05 -5.43 -12.07
C LEU A 231 14.39 -3.93 -12.09
N TYR A 232 14.13 -3.22 -10.99
CA TYR A 232 14.44 -1.80 -10.86
C TYR A 232 15.92 -1.50 -11.12
N GLU A 233 16.82 -2.28 -10.52
CA GLU A 233 18.26 -2.15 -10.73
C GLU A 233 18.64 -2.36 -12.20
N ASP A 234 18.20 -3.46 -12.83
CA ASP A 234 18.52 -3.74 -14.24
C ASP A 234 18.02 -2.63 -15.19
N LEU A 235 16.78 -2.17 -15.02
CA LEU A 235 16.21 -1.08 -15.82
C LEU A 235 17.01 0.21 -15.68
N CYS A 236 17.37 0.58 -14.45
CA CYS A 236 18.14 1.78 -14.18
C CYS A 236 19.57 1.69 -14.72
N LEU A 237 20.20 0.52 -14.63
CA LEU A 237 21.53 0.27 -15.22
C LEU A 237 21.50 0.38 -16.74
N ARG A 238 20.49 -0.20 -17.40
CA ARG A 238 20.30 -0.09 -18.85
C ARG A 238 20.06 1.35 -19.28
N LYS A 239 19.19 2.08 -18.57
CA LYS A 239 18.96 3.52 -18.78
C LYS A 239 20.27 4.31 -18.69
N ALA A 240 21.08 4.06 -17.67
CA ALA A 240 22.34 4.76 -17.48
C ALA A 240 23.39 4.44 -18.55
N LYS A 241 23.45 3.18 -19.04
CA LYS A 241 24.29 2.78 -20.18
C LYS A 241 23.85 3.46 -21.48
N LEU A 242 22.54 3.52 -21.74
CA LEU A 242 21.98 4.20 -22.92
C LEU A 242 22.25 5.71 -22.90
N GLN A 243 22.15 6.35 -21.74
CA GLN A 243 22.48 7.78 -21.57
C GLN A 243 23.98 8.08 -21.73
N ALA A 244 24.86 7.12 -21.41
CA ALA A 244 26.30 7.27 -21.58
C ALA A 244 26.77 7.09 -23.04
N SER A 245 25.98 6.41 -23.87
CA SER A 245 26.25 6.27 -25.30
C SER A 245 25.70 7.49 -26.06
N GLU A 246 26.57 8.31 -26.67
CA GLU A 246 26.23 9.55 -27.39
C GLU A 246 25.18 9.41 -28.52
N LYS A 247 24.74 8.18 -28.84
CA LYS A 247 23.68 7.86 -29.82
C LYS A 247 22.26 7.76 -29.21
N GLY A 248 22.10 7.95 -27.91
CA GLY A 248 20.79 7.86 -27.25
C GLY A 248 19.85 8.99 -27.64
N SER A 249 18.85 8.70 -28.49
CA SER A 249 17.72 9.61 -28.75
C SER A 249 17.04 9.95 -27.42
N LYS A 250 16.99 11.25 -27.08
CA LYS A 250 16.37 11.78 -25.85
C LYS A 250 14.90 11.36 -25.67
N ASN A 251 14.26 10.84 -26.71
CA ASN A 251 12.85 10.46 -26.70
C ASN A 251 12.57 8.99 -26.29
N VAL A 252 13.60 8.16 -26.06
CA VAL A 252 13.42 6.74 -25.70
C VAL A 252 13.65 6.47 -24.21
N VAL A 253 14.21 7.43 -23.47
CA VAL A 253 14.51 7.25 -22.04
C VAL A 253 13.29 7.62 -21.22
N LYS A 254 12.54 6.62 -20.76
CA LYS A 254 11.43 6.78 -19.81
C LYS A 254 11.89 7.55 -18.55
N ASN A 255 10.99 8.36 -17.98
CA ASN A 255 11.27 9.23 -16.83
C ASN A 255 11.32 8.48 -15.49
N TRP A 256 11.93 7.29 -15.47
CA TRP A 256 12.11 6.52 -14.24
C TRP A 256 13.06 7.22 -13.27
N ASN A 257 12.67 7.30 -12.01
CA ASN A 257 13.53 7.72 -10.93
C ASN A 257 14.55 6.61 -10.66
N CYS A 258 15.84 6.86 -10.87
CA CYS A 258 16.93 5.88 -10.69
C CYS A 258 17.89 6.27 -9.56
N ASP A 259 17.40 7.06 -8.60
CA ASP A 259 18.20 7.57 -7.50
C ASP A 259 18.78 6.43 -6.65
N GLY A 260 20.08 6.54 -6.36
CA GLY A 260 20.82 5.60 -5.52
C GLY A 260 21.31 4.31 -6.20
N VAL A 261 20.97 4.07 -7.47
CA VAL A 261 21.47 2.93 -8.27
C VAL A 261 22.75 3.29 -9.04
N ILE A 262 23.02 4.58 -9.23
CA ILE A 262 24.21 5.07 -9.92
C ILE A 262 25.02 5.87 -8.90
N SER A 263 26.24 5.40 -8.62
CA SER A 263 27.19 6.07 -7.74
C SER A 263 28.43 6.53 -8.51
N TYR A 264 29.16 7.51 -7.98
CA TYR A 264 30.38 8.03 -8.59
C TYR A 264 31.54 7.85 -7.62
N ASP A 265 32.56 7.08 -8.00
CA ASP A 265 33.81 6.95 -7.23
C ASP A 265 34.90 7.87 -7.78
N GLY A 266 34.61 9.17 -7.84
CA GLY A 266 35.56 10.25 -8.18
C GLY A 266 36.17 10.24 -9.60
N LYS A 267 36.14 9.13 -10.33
CA LYS A 267 36.70 8.96 -11.68
C LYS A 267 35.84 8.08 -12.58
N GLU A 268 35.12 7.10 -12.02
CA GLU A 268 34.24 6.20 -12.77
C GLU A 268 32.83 6.13 -12.15
N LYS A 269 31.83 5.89 -13.00
CA LYS A 269 30.48 5.57 -12.55
C LYS A 269 30.46 4.14 -12.06
N LEU A 270 30.17 3.96 -10.78
CA LEU A 270 29.79 2.66 -10.25
C LEU A 270 28.31 2.41 -10.58
N TYR A 271 28.05 1.23 -11.11
CA TYR A 271 26.74 0.78 -11.55
C TYR A 271 26.26 -0.30 -10.58
N GLY A 272 25.21 0.00 -9.81
CA GLY A 272 24.55 -0.95 -8.92
C GLY A 272 24.11 -0.33 -7.60
N ILE A 273 23.27 -1.07 -6.89
CA ILE A 273 22.78 -0.70 -5.56
C ILE A 273 23.96 -0.60 -4.58
N THR A 274 24.14 0.58 -3.98
CA THR A 274 25.22 0.83 -3.00
C THR A 274 24.97 0.09 -1.67
N ASP A 275 26.03 -0.12 -0.88
CA ASP A 275 25.89 -0.71 0.46
C ASP A 275 24.99 0.11 1.38
N ALA A 276 25.05 1.45 1.25
CA ALA A 276 24.16 2.35 1.96
C ALA A 276 22.68 2.14 1.57
N TRP A 277 22.39 1.89 0.29
CA TRP A 277 21.04 1.56 -0.19
C TRP A 277 20.56 0.25 0.40
N ARG A 278 21.42 -0.77 0.40
CA ARG A 278 21.15 -2.08 0.95
C ARG A 278 20.85 -2.01 2.45
N GLU A 279 21.70 -1.35 3.23
CA GLU A 279 21.48 -1.15 4.68
C GLU A 279 20.18 -0.38 4.93
N TYR A 280 19.92 0.66 4.12
CA TYR A 280 18.73 1.49 4.25
C TYR A 280 17.42 0.74 4.01
N SER A 281 17.39 -0.16 3.03
CA SER A 281 16.17 -0.83 2.57
C SER A 281 15.95 -2.21 3.19
N ARG A 282 16.96 -2.77 3.88
CA ARG A 282 16.84 -4.05 4.58
C ARG A 282 15.81 -3.99 5.72
N ASP A 283 15.85 -2.93 6.50
CA ASP A 283 14.96 -2.75 7.67
C ASP A 283 13.72 -1.90 7.35
N ARG A 284 13.58 -1.44 6.10
CA ARG A 284 12.55 -0.48 5.66
C ARG A 284 11.58 -1.15 4.68
N LEU A 285 10.44 -1.61 5.21
CA LEU A 285 9.41 -2.25 4.41
C LEU A 285 8.73 -1.25 3.49
N MET A 286 8.52 -1.62 2.23
CA MET A 286 7.76 -0.80 1.31
C MET A 286 6.29 -0.97 1.60
N SER A 287 5.55 0.14 1.67
CA SER A 287 4.10 0.13 1.73
C SER A 287 3.54 0.23 0.31
N LEU A 288 2.64 -0.67 -0.04
CA LEU A 288 2.03 -0.75 -1.36
C LEU A 288 0.74 0.05 -1.40
N ILE A 289 0.48 0.66 -2.55
CA ILE A 289 -0.78 1.31 -2.88
C ILE A 289 -1.26 0.69 -4.18
N TRP A 290 -2.55 0.37 -4.24
CA TRP A 290 -3.20 -0.05 -5.48
C TRP A 290 -3.69 1.19 -6.23
N PRO A 291 -3.12 1.52 -7.39
CA PRO A 291 -3.50 2.71 -8.16
C PRO A 291 -4.98 2.71 -8.54
N GLU A 292 -5.60 3.91 -8.56
CA GLU A 292 -6.97 4.06 -9.08
C GLU A 292 -7.03 4.13 -10.61
N LYS A 293 -5.89 4.42 -11.26
CA LYS A 293 -5.76 4.42 -12.72
C LYS A 293 -6.16 3.05 -13.27
N GLN A 294 -7.08 3.01 -14.22
CA GLN A 294 -7.50 1.77 -14.89
C GLN A 294 -6.91 1.69 -16.29
N SER A 295 -6.49 0.50 -16.68
CA SER A 295 -6.08 0.17 -18.05
C SER A 295 -7.24 0.34 -19.04
N ALA A 296 -6.99 0.95 -20.19
CA ALA A 296 -7.98 1.16 -21.25
C ALA A 296 -7.84 0.08 -22.34
N TYR A 297 -8.77 -0.85 -22.40
CA TYR A 297 -8.77 -1.95 -23.37
C TYR A 297 -9.50 -1.61 -24.69
N ASP A 298 -9.76 -0.33 -24.96
CA ASP A 298 -10.48 0.08 -26.18
C ASP A 298 -9.70 -0.32 -27.45
N GLY A 299 -10.33 -1.13 -28.29
CA GLY A 299 -9.76 -1.66 -29.52
C GLY A 299 -8.93 -2.93 -29.37
N TRP A 300 -8.73 -3.46 -28.16
CA TRP A 300 -8.07 -4.76 -27.96
C TRP A 300 -8.95 -5.88 -28.53
N THR A 301 -8.32 -6.86 -29.17
CA THR A 301 -9.00 -8.06 -29.62
C THR A 301 -9.50 -8.86 -28.41
N SER A 302 -10.82 -9.02 -28.27
CA SER A 302 -11.36 -10.13 -27.50
C SER A 302 -10.92 -11.41 -28.22
N GLY A 303 -10.24 -12.32 -27.54
CA GLY A 303 -9.65 -13.50 -28.15
C GLY A 303 -10.66 -14.43 -28.85
N VAL A 304 -10.17 -15.59 -29.26
CA VAL A 304 -10.86 -16.52 -30.17
C VAL A 304 -12.26 -16.91 -29.67
N LEU A 305 -13.29 -16.59 -30.46
CA LEU A 305 -14.61 -17.21 -30.39
C LEU A 305 -14.42 -18.73 -30.48
N ASN A 306 -14.91 -19.50 -29.50
CA ASN A 306 -15.09 -20.93 -29.68
C ASN A 306 -16.00 -21.17 -30.89
N ALA A 307 -15.41 -21.45 -32.05
CA ALA A 307 -16.14 -21.77 -33.28
C ALA A 307 -16.96 -23.08 -33.17
N ASP A 308 -16.77 -23.83 -32.08
CA ASP A 308 -17.44 -25.12 -31.81
C ASP A 308 -18.69 -24.99 -30.92
N LEU A 309 -19.05 -23.79 -30.43
CA LEU A 309 -20.33 -23.57 -29.74
C LEU A 309 -21.39 -23.20 -30.76
N GLN A 310 -22.10 -24.20 -31.28
CA GLN A 310 -23.32 -24.06 -32.08
C GLN A 310 -24.55 -23.61 -31.25
N ASP A 311 -24.36 -22.92 -30.13
CA ASP A 311 -25.47 -22.43 -29.32
C ASP A 311 -25.84 -20.99 -29.72
N GLU A 312 -27.14 -20.76 -29.87
CA GLU A 312 -27.80 -19.56 -30.42
C GLU A 312 -27.62 -18.26 -29.60
N ASP A 313 -26.71 -18.22 -28.62
CA ASP A 313 -26.44 -17.05 -27.79
C ASP A 313 -25.24 -16.24 -28.31
N LYS A 314 -25.52 -15.40 -29.32
CA LYS A 314 -24.54 -14.44 -29.90
C LYS A 314 -24.06 -13.32 -28.94
N ASP A 315 -24.44 -13.36 -27.66
CA ASP A 315 -24.06 -12.36 -26.66
C ASP A 315 -22.95 -12.79 -25.69
N GLN A 316 -22.35 -13.97 -25.89
CA GLN A 316 -21.26 -14.44 -25.02
C GLN A 316 -19.89 -13.95 -25.51
N ASN A 317 -19.66 -12.65 -25.35
CA ASN A 317 -18.29 -12.08 -25.32
C ASN A 317 -17.43 -12.91 -24.36
N LEU A 318 -16.22 -13.28 -24.78
CA LEU A 318 -15.26 -14.04 -23.97
C LEU A 318 -15.25 -13.50 -22.54
N GLY A 319 -15.46 -14.38 -21.57
CA GLY A 319 -15.28 -14.09 -20.17
C GLY A 319 -13.79 -13.88 -19.91
N HIS A 320 -13.30 -12.66 -20.08
CA HIS A 320 -12.05 -12.25 -19.46
C HIS A 320 -12.25 -12.26 -17.93
N PRO A 321 -11.25 -12.67 -17.13
CA PRO A 321 -11.30 -12.53 -15.66
C PRO A 321 -11.55 -11.09 -15.21
N TYR A 322 -11.27 -10.12 -16.09
CA TYR A 322 -11.50 -8.69 -15.89
C TYR A 322 -12.37 -8.16 -17.05
N ARG A 323 -13.70 -8.26 -16.92
CA ARG A 323 -14.63 -7.53 -17.81
C ARG A 323 -14.51 -6.03 -17.53
N CYS A 324 -13.50 -5.42 -18.11
CA CYS A 324 -13.29 -3.99 -18.07
C CYS A 324 -14.24 -3.30 -19.05
N PRO A 325 -15.09 -2.37 -18.60
CA PRO A 325 -15.88 -1.58 -19.54
C PRO A 325 -14.93 -0.83 -20.48
N ALA A 326 -15.25 -0.81 -21.78
CA ALA A 326 -14.59 0.09 -22.72
C ALA A 326 -14.61 1.50 -22.13
N ALA A 327 -13.47 2.19 -22.15
CA ALA A 327 -13.20 3.45 -21.46
C ALA A 327 -14.30 4.49 -21.70
N ASN A 328 -15.37 4.43 -20.91
CA ASN A 328 -16.51 5.31 -21.05
C ASN A 328 -17.13 5.51 -19.66
N GLN A 329 -16.31 5.97 -18.72
CA GLN A 329 -16.80 6.56 -17.49
C GLN A 329 -15.99 7.81 -17.18
N SER A 330 -16.55 8.94 -17.63
CA SER A 330 -16.45 10.30 -17.09
C SER A 330 -15.17 10.67 -16.33
N ASP A 331 -14.46 11.68 -16.85
CA ASP A 331 -13.47 12.50 -16.16
C ASP A 331 -14.03 13.12 -14.86
N ILE A 332 -14.20 12.29 -13.83
CA ILE A 332 -14.54 12.74 -12.48
C ILE A 332 -13.23 13.20 -11.87
N SER A 333 -13.14 14.48 -11.52
CA SER A 333 -11.95 15.04 -10.86
C SER A 333 -11.58 14.24 -9.60
N SER A 334 -10.30 14.13 -9.28
CA SER A 334 -9.81 13.33 -8.14
C SER A 334 -10.53 13.69 -6.82
N TRP A 335 -10.86 14.97 -6.60
CA TRP A 335 -11.61 15.41 -5.41
C TRP A 335 -13.07 14.92 -5.36
N GLN A 336 -13.74 14.82 -6.50
CA GLN A 336 -15.07 14.21 -6.55
C GLN A 336 -15.00 12.70 -6.26
N GLN A 337 -13.91 12.03 -6.65
CA GLN A 337 -13.67 10.63 -6.30
C GLN A 337 -13.49 10.46 -4.79
N VAL A 338 -12.71 11.32 -4.13
CA VAL A 338 -12.59 11.35 -2.65
C VAL A 338 -13.96 11.48 -1.98
N ILE A 339 -14.81 12.41 -2.43
CA ILE A 339 -16.16 12.58 -1.86
C ILE A 339 -17.00 11.31 -2.02
N ARG A 340 -16.94 10.66 -3.19
CA ARG A 340 -17.63 9.38 -3.44
C ARG A 340 -17.09 8.26 -2.55
N ASN A 341 -15.78 8.18 -2.38
CA ASN A 341 -15.11 7.20 -1.53
C ASN A 341 -15.50 7.38 -0.05
N ILE A 342 -15.58 8.62 0.43
CA ILE A 342 -16.12 8.95 1.77
C ILE A 342 -17.58 8.49 1.89
N GLY A 343 -18.42 8.78 0.89
CA GLY A 343 -19.81 8.31 0.83
C GLY A 343 -19.90 6.80 1.01
N TYR A 344 -19.10 6.03 0.26
CA TYR A 344 -19.04 4.58 0.35
C TYR A 344 -18.63 4.08 1.75
N VAL A 345 -17.56 4.64 2.32
CA VAL A 345 -17.10 4.29 3.69
C VAL A 345 -18.19 4.55 4.73
N LEU A 346 -19.01 5.59 4.53
CA LEU A 346 -20.14 5.93 5.40
C LEU A 346 -21.41 5.11 5.11
N GLY A 347 -21.37 4.18 4.16
CA GLY A 347 -22.52 3.35 3.75
C GLY A 347 -23.53 4.10 2.88
N VAL A 348 -23.15 5.24 2.30
CA VAL A 348 -23.99 6.07 1.42
C VAL A 348 -23.50 5.92 -0.02
N GLY A 349 -24.10 4.98 -0.74
CA GLY A 349 -23.81 4.70 -2.15
C GLY A 349 -23.01 3.41 -2.36
N GLU A 350 -22.92 3.00 -3.61
CA GLU A 350 -22.12 1.85 -4.03
C GLU A 350 -20.78 2.34 -4.56
N ARG A 351 -19.72 1.61 -4.25
CA ARG A 351 -18.44 1.85 -4.90
C ARG A 351 -18.56 1.41 -6.37
N PRO A 352 -18.04 2.16 -7.35
CA PRO A 352 -17.86 1.59 -8.67
C PRO A 352 -16.96 0.36 -8.52
N GLU A 353 -17.44 -0.79 -8.98
CA GLU A 353 -16.65 -2.01 -9.00
C GLU A 353 -15.34 -1.69 -9.73
N VAL A 354 -14.21 -1.79 -9.02
CA VAL A 354 -12.88 -1.76 -9.64
C VAL A 354 -12.74 -3.10 -10.34
N ARG A 355 -13.34 -3.22 -11.53
CA ARG A 355 -13.30 -4.44 -12.35
C ARG A 355 -11.94 -4.63 -13.03
N CYS A 356 -11.10 -3.60 -12.99
CA CYS A 356 -9.86 -3.53 -13.73
C CYS A 356 -8.67 -3.35 -12.80
N VAL A 357 -7.65 -4.15 -13.08
CA VAL A 357 -6.33 -3.94 -12.52
C VAL A 357 -5.66 -2.72 -13.16
N PRO A 358 -4.79 -2.01 -12.44
CA PRO A 358 -4.19 -0.75 -12.91
C PRO A 358 -3.05 -0.94 -13.91
N PHE A 359 -2.64 -2.20 -14.09
CA PHE A 359 -1.64 -2.62 -15.07
C PHE A 359 -2.36 -3.22 -16.28
N ASP A 360 -1.74 -3.10 -17.45
CA ASP A 360 -2.29 -3.73 -18.65
C ASP A 360 -2.10 -5.25 -18.53
N THR A 361 -3.21 -5.97 -18.42
CA THR A 361 -3.22 -7.41 -18.15
C THR A 361 -3.81 -8.19 -19.32
N ILE A 362 -3.19 -9.32 -19.64
CA ILE A 362 -3.69 -10.27 -20.64
C ILE A 362 -3.63 -11.71 -20.12
N SER A 363 -4.55 -12.55 -20.59
CA SER A 363 -4.50 -13.99 -20.33
C SER A 363 -3.42 -14.67 -21.16
N SER A 364 -2.71 -15.61 -20.55
CA SER A 364 -1.72 -16.46 -21.21
C SER A 364 -2.27 -17.23 -22.42
N ALA A 365 -3.56 -17.57 -22.42
CA ALA A 365 -4.21 -18.19 -23.57
C ALA A 365 -4.27 -17.25 -24.77
N HIS A 366 -4.56 -15.96 -24.55
CA HIS A 366 -4.59 -14.96 -25.62
C HIS A 366 -3.20 -14.76 -26.21
N VAL A 367 -2.17 -14.69 -25.36
CA VAL A 367 -0.76 -14.65 -25.82
C VAL A 367 -0.44 -15.86 -26.68
N LEU A 368 -0.85 -17.06 -26.26
CA LEU A 368 -0.58 -18.30 -27.01
C LEU A 368 -1.27 -18.32 -28.38
N PHE A 369 -2.52 -17.89 -28.47
CA PHE A 369 -3.32 -18.02 -29.69
C PHE A 369 -3.15 -16.86 -30.67
N GLU A 370 -2.77 -15.68 -30.18
CA GLU A 370 -2.58 -14.48 -31.02
C GLU A 370 -1.10 -14.18 -31.32
N ALA A 371 -0.16 -14.89 -30.70
CA ALA A 371 1.25 -14.79 -31.03
C ALA A 371 1.49 -15.09 -32.52
N PRO A 372 2.44 -14.41 -33.17
CA PRO A 372 2.85 -14.76 -34.52
C PRO A 372 3.21 -16.24 -34.60
N LYS A 373 2.51 -16.99 -35.48
CA LYS A 373 2.93 -18.36 -35.77
C LYS A 373 4.32 -18.28 -36.43
N PRO A 374 5.30 -19.11 -36.02
CA PRO A 374 6.54 -19.20 -36.75
C PRO A 374 6.20 -19.54 -38.21
N ALA A 375 6.74 -18.78 -39.16
CA ALA A 375 6.48 -18.98 -40.58
C ALA A 375 6.80 -20.43 -40.95
N THR A 376 5.75 -21.25 -41.07
CA THR A 376 5.86 -22.56 -41.70
C THR A 376 6.05 -22.33 -43.19
N PHE A 377 6.81 -23.21 -43.84
CA PHE A 377 7.29 -23.08 -45.23
C PHE A 377 6.16 -22.95 -46.29
N ASP A 378 4.88 -22.98 -45.90
CA ASP A 378 3.70 -22.93 -46.77
C ASP A 378 2.75 -21.74 -46.50
N ASP A 379 2.98 -20.88 -45.50
CA ASP A 379 2.07 -19.76 -45.17
C ASP A 379 2.47 -18.45 -45.88
N ASP A 380 2.40 -18.47 -47.21
CA ASP A 380 2.59 -17.31 -48.10
C ASP A 380 1.24 -16.90 -48.72
N GLN A 381 0.16 -16.85 -47.93
CA GLN A 381 -1.14 -16.43 -48.48
C GLN A 381 -2.20 -15.98 -47.47
N ASP A 382 -1.87 -15.22 -46.43
CA ASP A 382 -2.89 -14.34 -45.82
C ASP A 382 -2.27 -13.16 -45.07
N SER A 383 -1.67 -12.23 -45.82
CA SER A 383 -1.30 -10.91 -45.30
C SER A 383 -2.54 -10.02 -45.20
N GLY A 384 -3.50 -10.41 -44.37
CA GLY A 384 -4.57 -9.53 -43.92
C GLY A 384 -3.99 -8.44 -43.05
N THR A 385 -3.97 -7.20 -43.54
CA THR A 385 -3.61 -6.00 -42.76
C THR A 385 -4.54 -5.88 -41.56
N PHE A 386 -4.12 -6.38 -40.40
CA PHE A 386 -4.87 -6.25 -39.15
C PHE A 386 -4.65 -4.84 -38.59
N SER A 387 -5.43 -3.88 -39.07
CA SER A 387 -5.36 -2.47 -38.71
C SER A 387 -6.24 -2.16 -37.47
N GLY A 388 -5.95 -2.83 -36.36
CA GLY A 388 -6.53 -2.55 -35.04
C GLY A 388 -5.45 -2.48 -33.96
N ARG A 389 -5.71 -1.79 -32.85
CA ARG A 389 -4.84 -1.85 -31.66
C ARG A 389 -4.79 -3.31 -31.19
N THR A 390 -3.65 -3.97 -31.29
CA THR A 390 -3.48 -5.34 -30.77
C THR A 390 -2.78 -5.24 -29.43
N TRP A 391 -3.06 -6.13 -28.48
CA TRP A 391 -2.35 -6.16 -27.19
C TRP A 391 -0.83 -6.18 -27.36
N ARG A 392 -0.36 -6.71 -28.50
CA ARG A 392 1.02 -6.73 -28.97
C ARG A 392 1.69 -5.36 -28.96
N SER A 393 1.08 -4.36 -29.62
CA SER A 393 1.62 -2.99 -29.61
C SER A 393 1.63 -2.36 -28.23
N GLU A 394 0.73 -2.79 -27.34
CA GLU A 394 0.70 -2.29 -25.97
C GLU A 394 1.81 -2.89 -25.13
N PHE A 395 2.11 -4.19 -25.24
CA PHE A 395 3.14 -4.86 -24.43
C PHE A 395 4.58 -4.61 -24.90
N ALA A 396 4.77 -4.03 -26.10
CA ALA A 396 6.09 -3.72 -26.63
C ALA A 396 6.86 -2.70 -25.76
N GLY A 397 8.13 -2.99 -25.46
CA GLY A 397 8.96 -2.10 -24.64
C GLY A 397 8.51 -1.96 -23.19
N ARG A 398 7.82 -2.98 -22.65
CA ARG A 398 7.42 -3.09 -21.24
C ARG A 398 8.17 -4.19 -20.50
N VAL A 399 8.16 -4.12 -19.18
CA VAL A 399 8.48 -5.26 -18.32
C VAL A 399 7.25 -6.15 -18.28
N VAL A 400 7.41 -7.43 -18.61
CA VAL A 400 6.29 -8.38 -18.61
C VAL A 400 6.40 -9.29 -17.40
N MET A 401 5.41 -9.23 -16.51
CA MET A 401 5.31 -10.09 -15.35
C MET A 401 4.34 -11.24 -15.66
N TYR A 402 4.83 -12.46 -15.64
CA TYR A 402 4.08 -13.66 -15.95
C TYR A 402 3.81 -14.46 -14.66
N GLY A 403 2.55 -14.52 -14.24
CA GLY A 403 2.13 -15.20 -13.01
C GLY A 403 0.85 -16.00 -13.20
N PHE A 404 0.24 -16.43 -12.09
CA PHE A 404 -0.98 -17.23 -12.09
C PHE A 404 -2.03 -16.73 -11.09
N ASN A 405 -3.30 -17.10 -11.31
CA ASN A 405 -4.42 -16.84 -10.41
C ASN A 405 -5.40 -18.01 -10.48
N LEU A 406 -5.19 -19.03 -9.66
CA LEU A 406 -5.93 -20.28 -9.74
C LEU A 406 -6.77 -20.51 -8.50
N GLN A 407 -8.01 -20.95 -8.70
CA GLN A 407 -8.90 -21.26 -7.61
C GLN A 407 -8.32 -22.39 -6.73
N GLY A 408 -8.26 -22.16 -5.42
CA GLY A 408 -7.74 -23.12 -4.44
C GLY A 408 -6.23 -23.05 -4.20
N PHE A 409 -5.50 -22.19 -4.90
CA PHE A 409 -4.09 -21.87 -4.60
C PHE A 409 -3.99 -20.61 -3.73
N GLN A 410 -2.97 -20.56 -2.86
CA GLN A 410 -2.81 -19.50 -1.86
C GLN A 410 -2.02 -18.27 -2.35
N ASP A 411 -1.97 -18.02 -3.67
CA ASP A 411 -1.27 -16.86 -4.26
C ASP A 411 -2.24 -15.74 -4.65
N VAL A 412 -3.12 -15.40 -3.70
CA VAL A 412 -4.12 -14.34 -3.85
C VAL A 412 -3.90 -13.32 -2.75
N ILE A 413 -3.74 -12.06 -3.15
CA ILE A 413 -3.61 -10.92 -2.23
C ILE A 413 -4.88 -10.08 -2.22
N GLN A 414 -5.14 -9.37 -1.13
CA GLN A 414 -6.28 -8.44 -1.03
C GLN A 414 -5.80 -6.99 -0.87
N PRO A 415 -5.56 -6.24 -1.96
CA PRO A 415 -4.95 -4.91 -1.90
C PRO A 415 -5.74 -3.94 -1.02
N PRO A 416 -5.08 -2.94 -0.40
CA PRO A 416 -5.71 -2.07 0.59
C PRO A 416 -6.92 -1.31 0.05
N THR A 417 -6.90 -0.94 -1.23
CA THR A 417 -7.98 -0.17 -1.81
C THR A 417 -9.17 -1.04 -2.19
N ILE A 418 -9.06 -2.33 -2.51
CA ILE A 418 -10.17 -3.16 -3.04
C ILE A 418 -10.54 -4.32 -2.12
N ASP A 419 -11.82 -4.69 -2.11
CA ASP A 419 -12.29 -5.81 -1.27
C ASP A 419 -12.13 -7.17 -1.98
N ALA A 420 -11.77 -7.18 -3.26
CA ALA A 420 -11.55 -8.38 -4.06
C ALA A 420 -10.09 -8.88 -4.00
N GLY A 421 -9.93 -10.20 -4.02
CA GLY A 421 -8.62 -10.84 -4.15
C GLY A 421 -8.08 -10.71 -5.58
N VAL A 422 -6.77 -10.50 -5.72
CA VAL A 422 -6.05 -10.42 -6.99
C VAL A 422 -4.81 -11.32 -6.95
N ALA A 423 -4.26 -11.65 -8.12
CA ALA A 423 -3.08 -12.48 -8.25
C ALA A 423 -1.87 -11.91 -7.49
N GLY A 424 -1.06 -12.78 -6.87
CA GLY A 424 0.16 -12.39 -6.14
C GLY A 424 1.16 -11.59 -6.98
N VAL A 425 1.25 -11.88 -8.28
CA VAL A 425 2.15 -11.15 -9.21
C VAL A 425 1.92 -9.63 -9.23
N TYR A 426 0.71 -9.14 -8.92
CA TYR A 426 0.45 -7.70 -8.85
C TYR A 426 1.16 -7.01 -7.67
N LEU A 427 1.53 -7.75 -6.62
CA LEU A 427 2.38 -7.27 -5.53
C LEU A 427 3.73 -6.81 -6.08
N HIS A 428 4.34 -7.61 -6.96
CA HIS A 428 5.59 -7.29 -7.63
C HIS A 428 5.46 -6.11 -8.58
N ALA A 429 4.33 -6.02 -9.30
CA ALA A 429 4.03 -4.90 -10.19
C ALA A 429 3.90 -3.58 -9.43
N MET A 430 3.14 -3.55 -8.33
CA MET A 430 3.02 -2.37 -7.47
C MET A 430 4.35 -1.96 -6.86
N ALA A 431 5.15 -2.93 -6.40
CA ALA A 431 6.45 -2.64 -5.82
C ALA A 431 7.42 -2.05 -6.84
N LEU A 432 7.46 -2.59 -8.06
CA LEU A 432 8.30 -2.07 -9.14
C LEU A 432 7.85 -0.66 -9.53
N GLU A 433 6.55 -0.42 -9.66
CA GLU A 433 6.03 0.90 -10.02
C GLU A 433 6.37 1.95 -8.95
N ASN A 434 6.23 1.63 -7.65
CA ASN A 434 6.66 2.50 -6.56
C ASN A 434 8.16 2.83 -6.62
N LEU A 435 9.01 1.85 -6.94
CA LEU A 435 10.45 2.09 -7.14
C LEU A 435 10.72 2.97 -8.37
N LEU A 436 10.04 2.75 -9.50
CA LEU A 436 10.24 3.55 -10.72
C LEU A 436 9.77 5.00 -10.54
N THR A 437 8.77 5.23 -9.70
CA THR A 437 8.23 6.56 -9.41
C THR A 437 9.06 7.29 -8.34
N ASN A 438 9.38 6.62 -7.22
CA ASN A 438 9.96 7.26 -6.04
C ASN A 438 11.44 6.92 -5.76
N GLY A 439 12.01 5.89 -6.41
CA GLY A 439 13.40 5.48 -6.24
C GLY A 439 13.77 5.20 -4.78
N TRP A 440 14.82 5.86 -4.28
CA TRP A 440 15.23 5.81 -2.87
C TRP A 440 14.10 6.23 -1.91
N GLY A 441 13.23 7.15 -2.34
CA GLY A 441 12.13 7.70 -1.55
C GLY A 441 10.85 6.87 -1.60
N TYR A 442 10.91 5.57 -1.94
CA TYR A 442 9.73 4.71 -2.01
C TYR A 442 8.89 4.79 -0.72
N LEU A 443 7.57 4.64 -0.86
CA LEU A 443 6.65 4.72 0.27
C LEU A 443 6.93 3.60 1.28
N SER A 444 7.02 3.93 2.57
CA SER A 444 7.37 2.98 3.62
C SER A 444 6.74 3.35 4.97
N ASP A 445 6.82 2.47 5.95
CA ASP A 445 6.51 2.72 7.36
C ASP A 445 7.60 3.48 8.12
N GLN A 446 8.80 3.61 7.54
CA GLN A 446 9.93 4.32 8.15
C GLN A 446 10.54 5.34 7.19
N ALA A 447 11.09 6.43 7.73
CA ALA A 447 11.83 7.44 7.00
C ALA A 447 13.12 7.79 7.74
N ILE A 448 14.20 8.10 7.01
CA ILE A 448 15.41 8.65 7.62
C ILE A 448 15.52 10.09 7.16
N VAL A 449 15.42 11.01 8.11
CA VAL A 449 15.59 12.44 7.84
C VAL A 449 17.02 12.83 8.16
N ARG A 450 17.66 13.53 7.20
CA ARG A 450 18.98 14.11 7.40
C ARG A 450 18.82 15.56 7.85
N TRP A 451 19.20 15.85 9.10
CA TRP A 451 19.10 17.19 9.66
C TRP A 451 20.49 17.82 9.83
N PRO A 452 20.66 19.14 9.55
CA PRO A 452 21.98 19.77 9.52
C PRO A 452 22.76 19.70 10.83
N VAL A 453 22.07 19.65 11.98
CA VAL A 453 22.71 19.74 13.32
C VAL A 453 22.77 18.39 14.03
N PHE A 454 21.77 17.52 13.88
CA PHE A 454 21.67 16.25 14.62
C PHE A 454 22.10 15.03 13.79
N GLY A 455 22.52 15.23 12.53
CA GLY A 455 22.89 14.14 11.63
C GLY A 455 21.68 13.40 11.07
N LYS A 456 21.84 12.11 10.79
CA LYS A 456 20.76 11.23 10.33
C LYS A 456 19.96 10.74 11.54
N PHE A 457 18.65 10.92 11.55
CA PHE A 457 17.76 10.28 12.51
C PHE A 457 16.62 9.58 11.79
N GLY A 458 16.24 8.41 12.29
CA GLY A 458 15.02 7.72 11.86
C GLY A 458 13.80 8.44 12.42
N LEU A 459 12.82 8.69 11.56
CA LEU A 459 11.44 8.99 11.92
C LEU A 459 10.60 7.77 11.54
N ASP A 460 9.97 7.18 12.53
CA ASP A 460 8.90 6.20 12.35
C ASP A 460 7.54 6.89 12.43
N ILE A 461 6.51 6.16 12.00
CA ILE A 461 5.11 6.57 12.10
C ILE A 461 4.73 6.93 13.55
N ASP A 462 5.24 6.18 14.53
CA ASP A 462 4.99 6.39 15.97
C ASP A 462 5.48 7.76 16.46
N SER A 463 6.67 8.18 16.02
CA SER A 463 7.21 9.51 16.37
C SER A 463 6.32 10.64 15.86
N ILE A 464 5.77 10.50 14.65
CA ILE A 464 4.87 11.49 14.07
C ILE A 464 3.51 11.49 14.77
N GLU A 465 3.05 10.31 15.19
CA GLU A 465 1.85 10.17 15.99
C GLU A 465 1.93 11.02 17.26
N ILE A 466 3.04 10.88 18.00
CA ILE A 466 3.29 11.62 19.23
C ILE A 466 3.31 13.14 18.98
N VAL A 467 4.01 13.59 17.94
CA VAL A 467 4.09 15.02 17.60
C VAL A 467 2.69 15.57 17.27
N THR A 468 1.90 14.82 16.51
CA THR A 468 0.53 15.20 16.13
C THR A 468 -0.40 15.22 17.34
N LEU A 469 -0.28 14.26 18.26
CA LEU A 469 -1.01 14.25 19.53
C LEU A 469 -0.65 15.46 20.40
N ILE A 470 0.64 15.81 20.50
CA ILE A 470 1.09 17.02 21.22
C ILE A 470 0.44 18.27 20.61
N LEU A 471 0.38 18.37 19.28
CA LEU A 471 -0.28 19.49 18.60
C LEU A 471 -1.79 19.54 18.90
N VAL A 472 -2.48 18.41 18.82
CA VAL A 472 -3.93 18.31 19.13
C VAL A 472 -4.22 18.69 20.58
N PHE A 473 -3.43 18.18 21.53
CA PHE A 473 -3.60 18.52 22.95
C PHE A 473 -3.21 19.97 23.26
N GLY A 474 -2.15 20.47 22.64
CA GLY A 474 -1.72 21.87 22.74
C GLY A 474 -2.78 22.83 22.20
N PHE A 475 -3.43 22.49 21.09
CA PHE A 475 -4.56 23.24 20.55
C PHE A 475 -5.71 23.30 21.55
N ARG A 476 -6.15 22.15 22.09
CA ARG A 476 -7.24 22.09 23.08
C ARG A 476 -6.93 22.88 24.36
N LEU A 477 -5.68 22.84 24.82
CA LEU A 477 -5.23 23.66 25.94
C LEU A 477 -5.37 25.15 25.65
N THR A 478 -4.98 25.56 24.46
CA THR A 478 -5.05 26.95 24.02
C THR A 478 -6.51 27.41 23.98
N VAL A 479 -7.41 26.59 23.41
CA VAL A 479 -8.87 26.86 23.40
C VAL A 479 -9.41 26.97 24.83
N MET A 480 -9.05 26.04 25.73
CA MET A 480 -9.46 26.10 27.14
C MET A 480 -8.98 27.38 27.83
N TRP A 481 -7.73 27.77 27.60
CA TRP A 481 -7.15 28.98 28.18
C TRP A 481 -7.85 30.25 27.69
N ILE A 482 -8.08 30.36 26.37
CA ILE A 482 -8.82 31.46 25.74
C ILE A 482 -10.24 31.53 26.33
N MET A 483 -10.94 30.38 26.42
CA MET A 483 -12.30 30.31 26.96
C MET A 483 -12.38 30.80 28.40
N ARG A 484 -11.41 30.44 29.24
CA ARG A 484 -11.37 30.92 30.63
C ARG A 484 -11.05 32.41 30.73
N LYS A 485 -10.19 32.90 29.84
CA LYS A 485 -9.78 34.31 29.82
C LYS A 485 -10.92 35.24 29.40
N TYR A 486 -11.65 34.88 28.34
CA TYR A 486 -12.65 35.76 27.75
C TYR A 486 -14.10 35.42 28.15
N TRP A 487 -14.38 34.20 28.63
CA TRP A 487 -15.74 33.75 28.95
C TRP A 487 -15.85 33.01 30.29
N PRO A 488 -15.47 33.65 31.41
CA PRO A 488 -15.52 33.04 32.73
C PRO A 488 -16.95 32.59 33.09
N SER A 489 -17.06 31.39 33.64
CA SER A 489 -18.32 30.84 34.14
C SER A 489 -18.88 31.69 35.29
N PRO A 490 -20.20 31.91 35.39
CA PRO A 490 -20.79 32.35 36.64
C PRO A 490 -20.50 31.32 37.73
N MET A 491 -20.04 31.76 38.90
CA MET A 491 -19.81 30.89 40.06
C MET A 491 -21.12 30.18 40.41
N THR A 492 -21.15 28.86 40.27
CA THR A 492 -22.21 28.03 40.83
C THR A 492 -21.65 27.30 42.04
N LYS A 493 -22.30 27.45 43.20
CA LYS A 493 -21.98 26.72 44.44
C LYS A 493 -21.70 25.25 44.12
N SER A 494 -20.57 24.77 44.60
CA SER A 494 -20.12 23.39 44.50
C SER A 494 -21.25 22.43 44.90
N ARG A 495 -21.78 21.69 43.94
CA ARG A 495 -22.37 20.38 44.23
C ARG A 495 -21.24 19.38 44.02
N THR A 496 -20.84 18.74 45.11
CA THR A 496 -19.99 17.55 45.11
C THR A 496 -20.57 16.53 44.13
N ILE A 497 -19.95 16.43 42.96
CA ILE A 497 -20.30 15.42 41.97
C ILE A 497 -19.74 14.11 42.50
N LYS A 498 -20.59 13.26 43.06
CA LYS A 498 -20.27 11.84 43.25
C LYS A 498 -19.92 11.28 41.87
N PHE A 499 -18.79 10.59 41.76
CA PHE A 499 -18.35 9.90 40.55
C PHE A 499 -19.50 9.03 40.02
N PHE A 500 -20.21 9.52 39.01
CA PHE A 500 -21.32 8.83 38.36
C PHE A 500 -20.76 8.25 37.06
N GLY A 501 -20.96 6.95 36.83
CA GLY A 501 -20.37 6.24 35.68
C GLY A 501 -20.61 6.95 34.34
N LEU A 502 -19.62 6.92 33.44
CA LEU A 502 -19.59 7.67 32.17
C LEU A 502 -20.92 7.65 31.41
N GLY A 503 -21.58 6.49 31.31
CA GLY A 503 -22.86 6.35 30.60
C GLY A 503 -24.00 7.20 31.18
N SER A 504 -24.07 7.34 32.50
CA SER A 504 -25.09 8.16 33.17
C SER A 504 -24.83 9.67 33.01
N PHE A 505 -23.55 10.08 33.02
CA PHE A 505 -23.16 11.46 32.76
C PHE A 505 -23.52 11.90 31.34
N TRP A 506 -23.17 11.06 30.35
CA TRP A 506 -23.54 11.28 28.95
C TRP A 506 -25.06 11.33 28.77
N ARG A 507 -25.80 10.37 29.34
CA ARG A 507 -27.27 10.36 29.24
C ARG A 507 -27.90 11.61 29.86
N HIS A 508 -27.39 12.08 30.99
CA HIS A 508 -27.91 13.28 31.65
C HIS A 508 -27.57 14.57 30.88
N LYS A 509 -26.34 14.70 30.38
CA LYS A 509 -25.91 15.87 29.59
C LYS A 509 -26.56 15.89 28.21
N PHE A 510 -26.72 14.74 27.57
CA PHE A 510 -27.41 14.61 26.30
C PHE A 510 -28.91 14.92 26.45
N ASN A 511 -29.57 14.42 27.50
CA ASN A 511 -30.97 14.77 27.77
C ASN A 511 -31.13 16.26 28.10
N ALA A 512 -30.18 16.86 28.83
CA ALA A 512 -30.18 18.30 29.08
C ALA A 512 -29.99 19.10 27.78
N ALA A 513 -29.07 18.70 26.91
CA ALA A 513 -28.86 19.34 25.60
C ALA A 513 -30.08 19.16 24.69
N LYS A 514 -30.65 17.96 24.60
CA LYS A 514 -31.86 17.65 23.84
C LYS A 514 -33.04 18.52 24.29
N ASN A 515 -33.26 18.62 25.60
CA ASN A 515 -34.35 19.45 26.15
C ASN A 515 -34.13 20.95 25.89
N VAL A 516 -32.88 21.42 25.89
CA VAL A 516 -32.56 22.80 25.53
C VAL A 516 -32.80 23.05 24.04
N ILE A 517 -32.39 22.12 23.17
CA ILE A 517 -32.55 22.21 21.71
C ILE A 517 -34.02 22.15 21.31
N TRP A 518 -34.80 21.24 21.89
CA TRP A 518 -36.22 21.07 21.57
C TRP A 518 -37.06 22.28 22.02
N ASN A 519 -36.65 22.96 23.09
CA ASN A 519 -37.34 24.12 23.64
C ASN A 519 -36.70 25.47 23.25
N ILE A 520 -35.87 25.50 22.20
CA ILE A 520 -35.29 26.74 21.65
C ILE A 520 -36.36 27.81 21.37
N PRO A 521 -37.52 27.50 20.72
CA PRO A 521 -38.54 28.50 20.40
C PRO A 521 -39.13 29.17 21.65
N GLU A 522 -39.40 28.40 22.71
CA GLU A 522 -39.97 28.92 23.96
C GLU A 522 -38.96 29.68 24.82
N ASN A 523 -37.70 29.25 24.83
CA ASN A 523 -36.65 29.86 25.66
C ASN A 523 -36.13 31.19 25.08
N LEU A 524 -36.25 31.41 23.77
CA LEU A 524 -35.92 32.68 23.10
C LEU A 524 -36.81 33.84 23.58
N GLY A 525 -38.06 33.57 23.98
CA GLY A 525 -39.01 34.59 24.44
C GLY A 525 -38.78 35.08 25.88
N LYS A 526 -37.98 34.38 26.70
CA LYS A 526 -37.81 34.69 28.13
C LYS A 526 -36.40 35.19 28.43
N ALA A 527 -36.27 36.47 28.84
CA ALA A 527 -34.98 37.13 29.11
C ALA A 527 -34.07 36.38 30.12
N LYS A 528 -34.67 35.65 31.08
CA LYS A 528 -33.97 34.85 32.10
C LYS A 528 -33.19 33.67 31.53
N TYR A 529 -33.59 33.13 30.38
CA TYR A 529 -33.00 31.92 29.76
C TYR A 529 -32.10 32.23 28.57
N ARG A 530 -32.09 33.47 28.08
CA ARG A 530 -31.34 33.88 26.88
C ARG A 530 -29.82 33.76 27.05
N LYS A 531 -29.25 34.26 28.16
CA LYS A 531 -27.81 34.18 28.45
C LYS A 531 -27.26 32.73 28.59
N PRO A 532 -27.86 31.83 29.38
CA PRO A 532 -27.36 30.45 29.50
C PRO A 532 -27.55 29.64 28.20
N LEU A 533 -28.63 29.89 27.44
CA LEU A 533 -28.87 29.23 26.16
C LEU A 533 -27.80 29.62 25.11
N TRP A 534 -27.49 30.91 24.97
CA TRP A 534 -26.42 31.39 24.07
C TRP A 534 -25.05 30.82 24.43
N ARG A 535 -24.72 30.73 25.73
CA ARG A 535 -23.47 30.08 26.16
C ARG A 535 -23.44 28.60 25.77
N THR A 536 -24.57 27.90 25.90
CA THR A 536 -24.65 26.47 25.59
C THR A 536 -24.50 26.23 24.09
N LEU A 537 -25.18 27.02 23.25
CA LEU A 537 -25.02 26.99 21.80
C LEU A 537 -23.59 27.33 21.37
N PHE A 538 -22.95 28.32 22.01
CA PHE A 538 -21.56 28.68 21.72
C PHE A 538 -20.58 27.55 22.09
N VAL A 539 -20.76 26.89 23.24
CA VAL A 539 -19.94 25.73 23.60
C VAL A 539 -20.16 24.58 22.63
N LEU A 540 -21.40 24.31 22.20
CA LEU A 540 -21.67 23.28 21.18
C LEU A 540 -21.01 23.62 19.84
N PHE A 541 -21.05 24.89 19.42
CA PHE A 541 -20.35 25.35 18.22
C PHE A 541 -18.84 25.17 18.35
N LEU A 542 -18.24 25.52 19.49
CA LEU A 542 -16.82 25.30 19.74
C LEU A 542 -16.42 23.82 19.75
N LEU A 543 -17.29 22.94 20.27
CA LEU A 543 -17.06 21.49 20.23
C LEU A 543 -17.08 20.96 18.79
N LEU A 544 -18.01 21.43 17.97
CA LEU A 544 -18.04 21.08 16.55
C LEU A 544 -16.80 21.61 15.82
N LEU A 545 -16.41 22.85 16.10
CA LEU A 545 -15.22 23.47 15.53
C LEU A 545 -13.92 22.77 15.99
N ASP A 546 -13.83 22.33 17.25
CA ASP A 546 -12.72 21.50 17.74
C ASP A 546 -12.63 20.20 16.96
N ALA A 547 -13.74 19.48 16.79
CA ALA A 547 -13.76 18.23 16.03
C ALA A 547 -13.30 18.43 14.58
N VAL A 548 -13.77 19.49 13.91
CA VAL A 548 -13.36 19.83 12.54
C VAL A 548 -11.87 20.18 12.46
N ILE A 549 -11.37 21.00 13.38
CA ILE A 549 -9.96 21.41 13.39
C ILE A 549 -9.05 20.23 13.73
N VAL A 550 -9.42 19.39 14.69
CA VAL A 550 -8.64 18.19 15.04
C VAL A 550 -8.60 17.21 13.87
N CYS A 551 -9.74 16.91 13.23
CA CYS A 551 -9.73 16.12 11.99
C CYS A 551 -8.87 16.78 10.91
N GLY A 552 -8.96 18.10 10.74
CA GLY A 552 -8.15 18.83 9.77
C GLY A 552 -6.65 18.72 10.04
N ILE A 553 -6.21 18.83 11.30
CA ILE A 553 -4.81 18.66 11.71
C ILE A 553 -4.35 17.23 11.39
N VAL A 554 -5.10 16.22 11.80
CA VAL A 554 -4.74 14.80 11.62
C VAL A 554 -4.70 14.41 10.14
N VAL A 555 -5.71 14.79 9.36
CA VAL A 555 -5.72 14.51 7.91
C VAL A 555 -4.62 15.29 7.20
N SER A 556 -4.35 16.53 7.60
CA SER A 556 -3.26 17.31 7.01
C SER A 556 -1.89 16.75 7.36
N SER A 557 -1.67 16.26 8.58
CA SER A 557 -0.40 15.61 8.95
C SER A 557 -0.19 14.32 8.14
N ALA A 558 -1.22 13.47 8.06
CA ALA A 558 -1.20 12.26 7.24
C ALA A 558 -0.88 12.55 5.76
N PHE A 559 -1.53 13.58 5.18
CA PHE A 559 -1.38 13.87 3.75
C PHE A 559 -0.09 14.64 3.41
N TRP A 560 0.19 15.74 4.10
CA TRP A 560 1.29 16.65 3.75
C TRP A 560 2.61 16.26 4.38
N LEU A 561 2.60 15.89 5.66
CA LEU A 561 3.83 15.59 6.39
C LEU A 561 4.27 14.14 6.14
N GLU A 562 3.40 13.19 6.43
CA GLU A 562 3.71 11.76 6.32
C GLU A 562 3.86 11.37 4.85
N TYR A 563 2.77 11.46 4.08
CA TYR A 563 2.78 11.00 2.71
C TYR A 563 3.66 11.85 1.78
N SER A 564 3.37 13.15 1.67
CA SER A 564 4.00 13.99 0.63
C SER A 564 5.45 14.36 0.91
N TYR A 565 5.81 14.63 2.17
CA TYR A 565 7.15 15.12 2.53
C TYR A 565 8.10 14.01 2.99
N LEU A 566 7.60 13.04 3.76
CA LEU A 566 8.43 11.97 4.34
C LEU A 566 8.32 10.64 3.60
N ALA A 567 7.40 10.51 2.63
CA ALA A 567 7.08 9.25 1.97
C ALA A 567 6.77 8.13 2.99
N LEU A 568 6.01 8.50 4.02
CA LEU A 568 5.51 7.61 5.06
C LEU A 568 4.07 7.19 4.78
N ALA A 569 3.80 5.91 4.96
CA ALA A 569 2.47 5.33 4.89
C ALA A 569 1.60 5.86 6.04
N PRO A 570 0.48 6.56 5.78
CA PRO A 570 -0.32 7.15 6.85
C PRO A 570 -1.16 6.08 7.56
N ALA A 571 -0.58 5.46 8.59
CA ALA A 571 -1.17 4.34 9.31
C ALA A 571 -1.66 4.70 10.73
N ASN A 572 -1.19 5.78 11.33
CA ASN A 572 -1.50 6.12 12.74
C ASN A 572 -2.76 6.98 12.93
N TRP A 573 -3.35 7.52 11.86
CA TRP A 573 -4.34 8.61 11.96
C TRP A 573 -5.64 8.21 12.69
N LEU A 574 -6.11 6.96 12.60
CA LEU A 574 -7.23 6.50 13.42
C LEU A 574 -6.84 6.33 14.89
N GLY A 575 -5.62 5.88 15.18
CA GLY A 575 -5.06 5.83 16.53
C GLY A 575 -5.07 7.20 17.19
N ILE A 576 -4.60 8.22 16.46
CA ILE A 576 -4.62 9.62 16.90
C ILE A 576 -6.04 10.09 17.19
N LEU A 577 -6.99 9.83 16.28
CA LEU A 577 -8.40 10.20 16.48
C LEU A 577 -9.02 9.47 17.67
N GLY A 578 -8.71 8.19 17.86
CA GLY A 578 -9.15 7.39 18.99
C GLY A 578 -8.67 7.96 20.33
N LEU A 579 -7.37 8.24 20.45
CA LEU A 579 -6.78 8.86 21.64
C LEU A 579 -7.29 10.29 21.87
N ALA A 580 -7.44 11.07 20.79
CA ALA A 580 -8.08 12.38 20.86
C ALA A 580 -9.53 12.27 21.36
N PHE A 581 -10.27 11.23 21.00
CA PHE A 581 -11.63 11.01 21.48
C PHE A 581 -11.67 10.64 22.97
N VAL A 582 -10.74 9.82 23.47
CA VAL A 582 -10.66 9.43 24.90
C VAL A 582 -10.50 10.64 25.81
N THR A 583 -9.76 11.66 25.39
CA THR A 583 -9.55 12.90 26.17
C THR A 583 -10.71 13.90 26.07
N TYR A 584 -11.60 13.70 25.10
CA TYR A 584 -12.68 14.63 24.78
C TYR A 584 -13.67 14.87 25.93
N PRO A 585 -14.09 13.87 26.73
CA PRO A 585 -14.99 14.10 27.87
C PRO A 585 -14.42 15.06 28.92
N VAL A 586 -13.10 15.03 29.14
CA VAL A 586 -12.44 15.92 30.11
C VAL A 586 -12.36 17.34 29.57
N PHE A 587 -12.05 17.49 28.27
CA PHE A 587 -12.12 18.76 27.59
C PHE A 587 -13.53 19.38 27.69
N VAL A 588 -14.57 18.61 27.35
CA VAL A 588 -15.98 19.02 27.49
C VAL A 588 -16.31 19.42 28.92
N ALA A 589 -15.99 18.57 29.90
CA ALA A 589 -16.25 18.86 31.31
C ALA A 589 -15.58 20.16 31.76
N SER A 590 -14.36 20.43 31.28
CA SER A 590 -13.61 21.64 31.61
C SER A 590 -14.23 22.93 31.08
N LEU A 591 -14.91 22.88 29.93
CA LEU A 591 -15.61 24.03 29.32
C LEU A 591 -16.89 24.38 30.08
N PHE A 592 -17.52 23.38 30.71
CA PHE A 592 -18.74 23.57 31.51
C PHE A 592 -18.47 23.87 32.99
N ARG A 593 -17.27 23.56 33.53
CA ARG A 593 -16.99 23.68 34.97
C ARG A 593 -16.72 25.13 35.40
N GLY A 594 -17.26 25.49 36.56
CA GLY A 594 -17.09 26.81 37.17
C GLY A 594 -15.67 27.05 37.72
N SER A 595 -15.19 28.30 37.75
CA SER A 595 -14.00 28.65 38.53
C SER A 595 -14.31 28.53 40.03
N GLU A 596 -13.78 27.50 40.69
CA GLU A 596 -13.85 27.33 42.15
C GLU A 596 -12.89 28.33 42.84
N HIS A 597 -13.43 29.22 43.67
CA HIS A 597 -12.65 29.93 44.69
C HIS A 597 -12.65 29.06 45.95
N GLU A 598 -11.46 28.78 46.50
CA GLU A 598 -11.32 28.35 47.89
C GLU A 598 -11.74 29.55 48.75
N GLU A 599 -12.90 29.46 49.41
CA GLU A 599 -13.14 30.23 50.62
C GLU A 599 -12.07 29.77 51.60
N GLY A 600 -11.15 30.69 51.93
CA GLY A 600 -10.20 30.47 52.99
C GLY A 600 -10.96 30.18 54.27
N ASP A 601 -10.55 29.12 54.96
CA ASP A 601 -10.86 28.87 56.36
C ASP A 601 -10.37 30.07 57.18
N GLU A 602 -11.21 31.08 57.32
CA GLU A 602 -11.06 32.12 58.33
C GLU A 602 -12.35 32.22 59.17
N LYS A 603 -12.23 31.74 60.41
CA LYS A 603 -13.05 32.02 61.61
C LYS A 603 -14.31 31.16 61.80
N ALA A 604 -14.64 30.67 63.01
CA ALA A 604 -14.06 30.83 64.34
C ALA A 604 -14.73 29.85 65.34
N SER A 605 -14.06 29.68 66.48
CA SER A 605 -14.49 29.14 67.80
C SER A 605 -14.86 27.68 67.92
#